data_AF-A0A7C4DXK6-F1
#
_entry.id   AF-A0A7C4DXK6-F1
#
_cell.length_a   1.000
_cell.length_b   1.000
_cell.length_c   1.000
_cell.angle_alpha   90.00
_cell.angle_beta   90.00
_cell.angle_gamma   90.00
#
_symmetry.space_group_name_H-M   'P 1'
#
loop_
_entity.id
_entity.type
_entity.pdbx_description
1 polymer ?
#
loop_
_entity_poly.entity_id
_entity_poly.type
_entity_poly.pdbx_seq_one_letter_code
_entity_poly.pdbx_strand_id
1 'polypeptide(L)' 'MEVESLITSLLEDLKVCEEYLKKEVRVDLVLRMLEELMERLDQLKNVVEIKDIEEKARILYHRALTLATLNEEVKK' A
#
# COMPACT_ATOMS: atom_id res chain seq x y z
N MET A 1 -21.68 -9.68 -0.18
CA MET A 1 -21.96 -8.25 -0.42
C MET A 1 -20.99 -7.33 0.31
N GLU A 2 -20.83 -7.42 1.64
CA GLU A 2 -19.89 -6.50 2.36
C GLU A 2 -18.41 -6.80 2.08
N VAL A 3 -17.99 -8.06 2.13
CA VAL A 3 -16.58 -8.46 1.93
C VAL A 3 -16.06 -8.13 0.53
N GLU A 4 -16.87 -8.34 -0.51
CA GLU A 4 -16.49 -8.02 -1.90
C GLU A 4 -16.26 -6.52 -2.08
N SER A 5 -17.17 -5.69 -1.56
CA SER A 5 -17.02 -4.22 -1.63
C SER A 5 -15.75 -3.73 -0.93
N LEU A 6 -15.39 -4.40 0.16
CA LEU A 6 -14.21 -4.08 0.95
C LEU A 6 -12.92 -4.52 0.24
N ILE A 7 -12.92 -5.69 -0.40
CA ILE A 7 -11.82 -6.13 -1.28
C ILE A 7 -11.65 -5.15 -2.45
N THR A 8 -12.74 -4.71 -3.09
CA THR A 8 -12.68 -3.73 -4.17
C THR A 8 -12.04 -2.42 -3.69
N SER A 9 -12.45 -1.90 -2.53
CA SER A 9 -11.85 -0.71 -1.93
C SER A 9 -10.34 -0.88 -1.71
N LEU A 10 -9.90 -2.02 -1.17
CA LEU A 10 -8.47 -2.28 -0.93
C LEU A 10 -7.67 -2.32 -2.23
N LEU A 11 -8.24 -2.90 -3.30
CA LEU A 11 -7.59 -2.95 -4.61
C LEU A 11 -7.49 -1.55 -5.25
N GLU A 12 -8.51 -0.71 -5.07
CA GLU A 12 -8.49 0.69 -5.51
C GLU A 12 -7.42 1.49 -4.77
N ASP A 13 -7.34 1.35 -3.44
CA ASP A 13 -6.32 2.00 -2.61
C ASP A 13 -4.90 1.59 -3.06
N LEU A 14 -4.66 0.29 -3.29
CA LEU A 14 -3.38 -0.21 -3.81
C LEU A 14 -3.05 0.36 -5.19
N LYS A 15 -4.05 0.52 -6.06
CA LYS A 15 -3.85 1.11 -7.40
C LYS A 15 -3.44 2.58 -7.30
N VAL A 16 -4.02 3.33 -6.37
CA VAL A 16 -3.64 4.73 -6.11
C VAL A 16 -2.19 4.80 -5.63
N CYS A 17 -1.80 3.95 -4.67
CA CYS A 17 -0.42 3.87 -4.19
C CYS A 17 0.56 3.52 -5.34
N GLU A 18 0.20 2.56 -6.18
CA GLU A 18 1.02 2.15 -7.33
C GLU A 18 1.24 3.31 -8.32
N GLU A 19 0.19 4.07 -8.64
CA GLU A 19 0.29 5.22 -9.56
C GLU A 19 1.14 6.36 -9.01
N TYR A 20 1.07 6.62 -7.70
CA TYR A 20 1.95 7.60 -7.06
C TYR A 20 3.42 7.14 -7.08
N LEU A 21 3.68 5.87 -6.76
CA LEU A 21 5.04 5.31 -6.76
C LEU A 21 5.64 5.23 -8.17
N LYS A 22 4.85 4.96 -9.20
CA LYS A 22 5.30 5.02 -10.61
C LYS A 22 5.80 6.40 -11.02
N LYS A 23 5.18 7.44 -10.48
CA LYS A 23 5.57 8.84 -10.73
C LYS A 23 6.59 9.36 -9.72
N GLU A 24 6.96 8.54 -8.73
CA GLU A 24 7.86 8.90 -7.63
C GLU A 24 7.43 10.17 -6.87
N VAL A 25 6.11 10.41 -6.80
CA VAL A 25 5.53 11.58 -6.11
C VAL A 25 4.84 11.17 -4.82
N ARG A 26 4.79 12.10 -3.86
CA ARG A 26 4.06 11.95 -2.59
C ARG A 26 4.41 10.66 -1.83
N VAL A 27 5.69 10.26 -1.84
CA VAL A 27 6.17 9.01 -1.24
C VAL A 27 5.78 8.88 0.23
N ASP A 28 5.89 9.96 1.02
CA ASP A 28 5.50 9.96 2.44
C ASP A 28 4.00 9.70 2.66
N LEU A 29 3.16 10.21 1.76
CA LEU A 29 1.71 9.94 1.80
C LEU A 29 1.45 8.48 1.48
N VAL A 30 2.13 7.94 0.46
CA VAL A 30 1.98 6.53 0.08
C VAL A 30 2.40 5.60 1.21
N LEU A 31 3.47 5.92 1.95
CA LEU A 31 3.88 5.16 3.13
C LEU A 31 2.75 5.05 4.16
N ARG A 32 2.16 6.18 4.56
CA ARG A 32 1.04 6.20 5.52
C ARG A 32 -0.17 5.44 5.02
N MET A 33 -0.53 5.62 3.74
CA MET A 33 -1.63 4.88 3.13
C MET A 33 -1.40 3.37 3.15
N LEU A 34 -0.16 2.92 2.91
CA LEU A 34 0.18 1.51 2.92
C LEU A 34 0.23 0.92 4.33
N GLU A 35 0.66 1.70 5.33
CA GLU A 35 0.57 1.32 6.76
C GLU A 35 -0.89 1.09 7.16
N GLU A 36 -1.78 2.05 6.89
CA GLU A 36 -3.22 1.93 7.16
C GLU A 36 -3.85 0.74 6.40
N LEU A 37 -3.42 0.51 5.16
CA LEU A 37 -3.91 -0.60 4.34
C LEU A 37 -3.49 -1.95 4.92
N MET A 38 -2.25 -2.07 5.40
CA MET A 38 -1.78 -3.30 6.07
C MET A 38 -2.54 -3.58 7.36
N GLU A 39 -2.87 -2.56 8.16
CA GLU A 39 -3.71 -2.73 9.35
C GLU A 39 -5.11 -3.25 9.00
N ARG A 40 -5.72 -2.70 7.94
CA ARG A 40 -7.02 -3.18 7.44
C ARG A 40 -6.95 -4.62 6.95
N LEU A 41 -5.89 -5.00 6.23
CA LEU A 41 -5.68 -6.38 5.78
C LEU A 41 -5.52 -7.35 6.96
N ASP A 42 -4.81 -6.96 8.01
CA ASP A 42 -4.61 -7.81 9.19
C ASP A 42 -5.94 -8.18 9.88
N GLN A 43 -6.90 -7.25 9.88
CA GLN A 43 -8.25 -7.50 10.41
C GLN A 43 -9.05 -8.49 9.56
N LEU A 44 -8.75 -8.59 8.26
CA LEU A 44 -9.51 -9.38 7.28
C LEU A 44 -8.94 -10.77 7.02
N LYS A 45 -7.67 -11.01 7.39
CA LYS A 45 -6.99 -12.30 7.14
C LYS A 45 -7.70 -13.50 7.76
N ASN A 46 -8.53 -13.28 8.78
CA ASN A 46 -9.33 -14.31 9.45
C ASN A 46 -10.71 -14.52 8.81
N VAL A 47 -11.10 -13.66 7.87
CA VAL A 47 -12.44 -13.61 7.26
C VAL A 47 -12.41 -14.04 5.80
N VAL A 48 -11.35 -13.69 5.06
CA VAL A 48 -11.22 -14.01 3.64
C VAL A 48 -9.76 -14.19 3.23
N GLU A 49 -9.51 -15.04 2.23
CA GLU A 49 -8.17 -15.23 1.69
C GLU A 49 -7.75 -14.00 0.88
N ILE A 50 -6.76 -13.27 1.39
CA ILE A 50 -6.27 -11.99 0.86
C ILE A 50 -4.76 -11.98 0.62
N LYS A 51 -4.12 -13.15 0.58
CA LYS A 51 -2.65 -13.26 0.49
C LYS A 51 -2.06 -12.46 -0.67
N ASP A 52 -2.70 -12.50 -1.83
CA ASP A 52 -2.25 -11.77 -3.02
C ASP A 52 -2.29 -10.25 -2.81
N ILE A 53 -3.31 -9.75 -2.10
CA ILE A 53 -3.49 -8.33 -1.78
C ILE A 53 -2.45 -7.90 -0.75
N GLU A 54 -2.21 -8.72 0.27
CA GLU A 54 -1.21 -8.51 1.31
C GLU A 54 0.22 -8.49 0.75
N GLU A 55 0.53 -9.42 -0.15
CA GLU A 55 1.81 -9.46 -0.85
C GLU A 55 2.01 -8.22 -1.71
N LYS A 56 0.99 -7.80 -2.47
CA LYS A 56 1.05 -6.57 -3.26
C LYS A 56 1.26 -5.33 -2.39
N ALA A 57 0.55 -5.24 -1.25
CA ALA A 57 0.72 -4.14 -0.30
C ALA A 57 2.15 -4.05 0.23
N ARG A 58 2.73 -5.20 0.64
CA ARG A 58 4.12 -5.28 1.12
C ARG A 58 5.13 -4.84 0.06
N ILE A 59 4.97 -5.29 -1.18
CA ILE A 59 5.86 -4.89 -2.29
C ILE A 59 5.84 -3.37 -2.49
N LEU A 60 4.64 -2.77 -2.51
CA LEU A 60 4.51 -1.32 -2.64
C LEU A 60 5.11 -0.57 -1.45
N TYR A 61 4.99 -1.11 -0.23
CA TYR A 61 5.52 -0.49 0.98
C TYR A 61 7.06 -0.48 0.96
N HIS A 62 7.68 -1.60 0.62
CA HIS A 62 9.14 -1.66 0.46
C HIS A 62 9.65 -0.72 -0.64
N ARG A 63 8.91 -0.60 -1.75
CA ARG A 63 9.25 0.36 -2.80
C ARG A 63 9.13 1.80 -2.30
N ALA A 64 8.07 2.12 -1.57
CA ALA A 64 7.87 3.45 -0.99
C ALA A 64 8.99 3.80 0.01
N LEU A 65 9.35 2.87 0.90
CA LEU A 65 10.47 3.05 1.83
C LEU A 65 11.78 3.30 1.09
N THR A 66 12.06 2.53 0.04
CA THR A 66 13.28 2.69 -0.75
C THR A 66 13.35 4.08 -1.39
N LEU A 67 12.25 4.55 -1.99
CA LEU A 67 12.17 5.88 -2.57
C LEU A 67 12.27 6.99 -1.52
N ALA A 68 11.72 6.79 -0.32
CA ALA A 68 11.81 7.75 0.78
C ALA A 68 13.26 7.92 1.23
N THR A 69 13.97 6.82 1.48
CA THR A 69 15.39 6.83 1.85
C THR A 69 16.25 7.53 0.79
N LEU A 70 16.04 7.22 -0.50
CA LEU A 70 16.78 7.85 -1.60
C LEU A 70 16.50 9.37 -1.66
N ASN A 71 15.26 9.80 -1.45
CA ASN A 71 14.90 11.22 -1.42
C ASN A 71 15.50 11.97 -0.21
N GLU A 72 15.70 11.30 0.92
CA GLU A 72 16.37 11.87 2.09
C GLU A 72 17.88 12.02 1.85
N GLU A 73 18.52 11.05 1.19
CA GLU A 73 19.94 11.10 0.83
C GLU A 73 20.25 12.22 -0.17
N VAL A 74 19.36 12.47 -1.15
CA VAL A 74 19.53 13.54 -2.14
C VAL A 74 19.34 14.95 -1.54
N LYS A 75 18.61 15.07 -0.42
CA LYS A 75 18.35 16.37 0.25
C LYS A 75 19.42 16.78 1.27
N LYS A 76 20.36 15.90 1.59
CA LYS A 76 21.50 16.17 2.49
C LYS A 76 22.69 16.74 1.72
#